data_AF-A0A8D0DI99-F1
#
_entry.id   AF-A0A8D0DI99-F1
#
_cell.length_a   1.000
_cell.length_b   1.000
_cell.length_c   1.000
_cell.angle_alpha   90.00
_cell.angle_beta   90.00
_cell.angle_gamma   90.00
#
_symmetry.space_group_name_H-M   'P 1'
#
loop_
_entity.id
_entity.type
_entity.pdbx_description
1 polymer ?
#
loop_
_entity_poly.entity_id
_entity_poly.type
_entity_poly.pdbx_seq_one_letter_code
_entity_poly.pdbx_strand_id
1 'polypeptide(L)'
;MTPRAQRRLINEVNTQSRMTAKDLKASLELANISVHESTIRKTLNKQGIYGRTPRRKPLLTKKNIAARLKFAKEDIDTPQWYWQNVFSLAVKRGMAKA
;
A
#
# COMPACT_ATOMS: atom_id res chain seq x y z
N MET A 1 -3.03 24.66 -14.01
CA MET A 1 -1.90 23.74 -14.17
C MET A 1 -1.96 23.17 -15.58
N THR A 2 -0.87 23.20 -16.34
CA THR A 2 -0.90 22.71 -17.73
C THR A 2 -1.09 21.18 -17.75
N PRO A 3 -1.69 20.60 -18.80
CA PRO A 3 -1.84 19.15 -18.91
C PRO A 3 -0.50 18.39 -18.81
N ARG A 4 0.57 18.98 -19.35
CA ARG A 4 1.94 18.43 -19.26
C ARG A 4 2.46 18.42 -17.82
N ALA A 5 2.27 19.51 -17.07
CA ALA A 5 2.66 19.59 -15.66
C ALA A 5 1.88 18.57 -14.81
N GLN A 6 0.59 18.41 -15.08
CA GLN A 6 -0.25 17.42 -14.40
C GLN A 6 0.22 16.00 -14.65
N ARG A 7 0.51 15.64 -15.92
CA ARG A 7 1.00 14.30 -16.25
C ARG A 7 2.35 14.00 -15.59
N ARG A 8 3.26 14.97 -15.57
CA ARG A 8 4.55 14.84 -14.89
C ARG A 8 4.38 14.59 -13.38
N LEU A 9 3.55 15.38 -12.74
CA LEU A 9 3.27 15.28 -11.30
C LEU A 9 2.65 13.92 -10.93
N ILE A 10 1.71 13.40 -11.75
CA ILE A 10 1.12 12.06 -11.53
C ILE A 10 2.19 10.97 -11.67
N ASN A 11 3.04 11.06 -12.70
CA ASN A 11 4.11 10.09 -12.91
C ASN A 11 5.12 10.07 -11.75
N GLU A 12 5.51 11.25 -11.23
CA GLU A 12 6.43 11.36 -10.09
C GLU A 12 5.85 10.74 -8.81
N VAL A 13 4.56 10.94 -8.54
CA VAL A 13 3.92 10.32 -7.37
C VAL A 13 3.78 8.80 -7.55
N ASN A 14 3.56 8.32 -8.77
CA ASN A 14 3.47 6.89 -9.04
C ASN A 14 4.84 6.19 -8.92
N THR A 15 5.94 6.86 -9.28
CA THR A 15 7.30 6.31 -9.09
C THR A 15 7.73 6.38 -7.62
N GLN A 16 7.44 7.49 -6.94
CA GLN A 16 7.76 7.69 -5.52
C GLN A 16 6.53 8.14 -4.72
N SER A 17 5.78 7.16 -4.22
CA SER A 17 4.56 7.41 -3.43
C SER A 17 4.76 8.14 -2.10
N ARG A 18 6.01 8.29 -1.63
CA ARG A 18 6.35 8.95 -0.36
C ARG A 18 6.70 10.43 -0.49
N MET A 19 6.70 10.99 -1.70
CA MET A 19 6.99 12.42 -1.88
C MET A 19 5.91 13.29 -1.25
N THR A 20 6.33 14.39 -0.64
CA THR A 20 5.43 15.39 -0.10
C THR A 20 5.05 16.42 -1.15
N ALA A 21 3.99 17.20 -0.89
CA ALA A 21 3.62 18.32 -1.76
C ALA A 21 4.74 19.37 -1.92
N LYS A 22 5.63 19.50 -0.92
CA LYS A 22 6.81 20.37 -0.96
C LYS A 22 7.86 19.84 -1.92
N ASP A 23 8.14 18.55 -1.87
CA ASP A 23 9.10 17.91 -2.78
C ASP A 23 8.61 18.00 -4.23
N LEU A 24 7.30 17.77 -4.44
CA LEU A 24 6.66 17.93 -5.76
C LEU A 24 6.72 19.39 -6.24
N LYS A 25 6.58 20.37 -5.35
CA LYS A 25 6.74 21.79 -5.69
C LYS A 25 8.15 22.08 -6.18
N ALA A 26 9.17 21.61 -5.45
CA ALA A 26 10.57 21.78 -5.84
C ALA A 26 10.86 21.13 -7.22
N SER A 27 10.33 19.93 -7.46
CA SER A 27 10.45 19.26 -8.78
C SER A 27 9.82 20.06 -9.92
N LEU A 28 8.66 20.68 -9.67
CA LEU A 28 7.98 21.55 -10.64
C LEU A 28 8.73 22.87 -10.86
N GLU A 29 9.34 23.44 -9.82
CA GLU A 29 10.15 24.66 -9.93
C GLU A 29 11.39 24.41 -10.81
N LEU A 30 12.04 23.25 -10.71
CA LEU A 30 13.11 22.84 -11.65
C LEU A 30 12.64 22.76 -13.10
N ALA A 31 11.34 22.61 -13.32
CA ALA A 31 10.70 22.61 -14.63
C ALA A 31 10.26 24.01 -15.10
N ASN A 32 10.61 25.07 -14.36
CA ASN A 32 10.11 26.43 -14.52
C ASN A 32 8.57 26.53 -14.37
N ILE A 33 7.96 25.65 -13.57
CA ILE A 33 6.52 25.63 -13.29
C ILE A 33 6.29 26.04 -11.84
N SER A 34 5.92 27.31 -11.63
CA SER A 34 5.56 27.81 -10.31
C SER A 34 4.11 27.48 -9.97
N VAL A 35 3.91 26.66 -8.92
CA VAL A 35 2.59 26.25 -8.45
C VAL A 35 2.58 26.22 -6.93
N HIS A 36 1.48 26.68 -6.33
CA HIS A 36 1.29 26.61 -4.88
C HIS A 36 0.99 25.18 -4.41
N GLU A 37 1.46 24.77 -3.24
CA GLU A 37 1.26 23.42 -2.69
C GLU A 37 -0.21 22.99 -2.63
N SER A 38 -1.12 23.92 -2.30
CA SER A 38 -2.56 23.62 -2.24
C SER A 38 -3.13 23.23 -3.61
N THR A 39 -2.58 23.77 -4.69
CA THR A 39 -2.97 23.40 -6.06
C THR A 39 -2.49 22.00 -6.39
N ILE A 40 -1.27 21.64 -6.00
CA ILE A 40 -0.73 20.27 -6.13
C ILE A 40 -1.62 19.26 -5.40
N ARG A 41 -2.02 19.56 -4.16
CA ARG A 41 -2.91 18.67 -3.38
C ARG A 41 -4.29 18.53 -4.04
N LYS A 42 -4.88 19.64 -4.52
CA LYS A 42 -6.17 19.62 -5.22
C LYS A 42 -6.13 18.82 -6.52
N THR A 43 -5.05 18.96 -7.31
CA THR A 43 -4.90 18.21 -8.56
C THR A 43 -4.72 16.73 -8.28
N LEU A 44 -3.91 16.33 -7.29
CA LEU A 44 -3.78 14.93 -6.86
C LEU A 44 -5.11 14.34 -6.42
N ASN A 45 -5.87 15.05 -5.57
CA ASN A 45 -7.18 14.59 -5.11
C ASN A 45 -8.17 14.42 -6.27
N LYS A 46 -8.16 15.33 -7.26
CA LYS A 46 -9.00 15.19 -8.47
C LYS A 46 -8.62 13.97 -9.31
N GLN A 47 -7.42 13.43 -9.15
CA GLN A 47 -6.96 12.21 -9.82
C GLN A 47 -7.09 10.95 -8.94
N GLY A 48 -7.73 11.06 -7.76
CA GLY A 48 -7.91 9.95 -6.83
C GLY A 48 -6.63 9.58 -6.07
N ILE A 49 -5.59 10.42 -6.13
CA ILE A 49 -4.34 10.20 -5.42
C ILE A 49 -4.44 10.93 -4.08
N TYR A 50 -4.52 10.15 -3.01
CA TYR A 50 -4.71 10.66 -1.68
C TYR A 50 -3.51 10.35 -0.78
N GLY A 51 -3.25 11.24 0.18
CA GLY A 51 -2.37 10.92 1.29
C GLY A 51 -2.88 9.70 2.06
N ARG A 52 -1.99 8.74 2.33
CA ARG A 52 -2.28 7.53 3.11
C ARG A 52 -1.18 7.31 4.13
N THR A 53 -1.56 6.89 5.33
CA THR A 53 -0.62 6.51 6.37
C THR A 53 -0.10 5.09 6.12
N PRO A 54 1.22 4.87 6.08
CA PRO A 54 1.79 3.53 5.99
C PRO A 54 1.26 2.64 7.13
N ARG A 55 0.84 1.41 6.79
CA ARG A 55 0.40 0.43 7.78
C ARG A 55 1.60 -0.36 8.30
N ARG A 56 1.68 -0.59 9.60
CA ARG A 56 2.69 -1.48 10.20
C ARG A 56 2.46 -2.91 9.70
N LYS A 57 3.49 -3.54 9.14
CA LYS A 57 3.46 -4.92 8.65
C LYS A 57 4.72 -5.66 9.11
N PRO A 58 4.66 -6.97 9.37
CA PRO A 58 5.86 -7.75 9.64
C PRO A 58 6.75 -7.77 8.40
N LEU A 59 8.06 -7.75 8.61
CA LEU A 59 9.04 -7.93 7.54
C LEU A 59 9.03 -9.40 7.11
N LEU A 60 8.71 -9.66 5.84
CA LEU A 60 8.67 -11.01 5.30
C LEU A 60 9.93 -11.28 4.48
N THR A 61 10.63 -12.36 4.82
CA THR A 61 11.70 -12.89 3.99
C THR A 61 11.13 -13.50 2.71
N LYS A 62 11.94 -13.62 1.65
CA LYS A 62 11.52 -14.24 0.38
C LYS A 62 10.97 -15.67 0.59
N LYS A 63 11.61 -16.44 1.48
CA LYS A 63 11.16 -17.79 1.88
C LYS A 63 9.75 -17.76 2.47
N ASN A 64 9.48 -16.83 3.40
CA ASN A 64 8.17 -16.73 4.04
C ASN A 64 7.08 -16.28 3.06
N ILE A 65 7.40 -15.40 2.11
CA ILE A 65 6.46 -14.99 1.05
C ILE A 65 6.08 -16.20 0.20
N ALA A 66 7.06 -16.98 -0.26
CA ALA A 66 6.81 -18.17 -1.07
C ALA A 66 5.98 -19.22 -0.34
N ALA A 67 6.32 -19.51 0.92
CA ALA A 67 5.58 -20.47 1.74
C ALA A 67 4.12 -20.03 1.96
N ARG A 68 3.88 -18.75 2.26
CA ARG A 68 2.54 -18.20 2.43
C ARG A 68 1.72 -18.24 1.13
N LEU A 69 2.35 -17.96 -0.01
CA LEU A 69 1.68 -18.03 -1.30
C LEU A 69 1.32 -19.47 -1.68
N LYS A 70 2.22 -20.43 -1.42
CA LYS A 70 1.97 -21.85 -1.64
C LYS A 70 0.78 -22.33 -0.82
N PHE A 71 0.81 -22.07 0.49
CA PHE A 71 -0.28 -22.37 1.42
C PHE A 71 -1.61 -21.79 0.91
N ALA A 72 -1.65 -20.48 0.62
CA ALA A 72 -2.88 -19.83 0.16
C ALA A 72 -3.45 -20.40 -1.15
N LYS A 73 -2.61 -20.93 -2.04
CA LYS A 73 -3.05 -21.56 -3.30
C LYS A 73 -3.58 -22.98 -3.08
N GLU A 74 -2.90 -23.77 -2.26
CA GLU A 74 -3.32 -25.14 -1.93
C GLU A 74 -4.64 -25.15 -1.16
N ASP A 75 -4.84 -24.13 -0.34
CA ASP A 75 -5.95 -24.06 0.59
C ASP A 75 -7.13 -23.19 0.12
N ILE A 76 -7.16 -22.73 -1.14
CA ILE A 76 -8.18 -21.78 -1.61
C ILE A 76 -9.60 -22.39 -1.61
N ASP A 77 -9.72 -23.66 -1.96
CA ASP A 77 -11.00 -24.40 -2.06
C ASP A 77 -11.31 -25.22 -0.80
N THR A 78 -10.53 -25.05 0.26
CA THR A 78 -10.74 -25.81 1.48
C THR A 78 -12.06 -25.40 2.15
N PRO A 79 -12.91 -26.38 2.51
CA PRO A 79 -14.25 -26.08 3.00
C PRO A 79 -14.19 -25.47 4.41
N GLN A 80 -15.13 -24.58 4.72
CA GLN A 80 -15.16 -23.83 5.99
C GLN A 80 -15.09 -24.72 7.24
N TRP A 81 -15.68 -25.92 7.21
CA TRP A 81 -15.69 -26.84 8.35
C TRP A 81 -14.26 -27.31 8.72
N TYR A 82 -13.36 -27.41 7.74
CA TYR A 82 -11.96 -27.77 7.97
C TYR A 82 -11.30 -26.69 8.83
N TRP A 83 -11.48 -25.41 8.48
CA TRP A 83 -10.93 -24.29 9.24
C TRP A 83 -11.52 -24.19 10.64
N GLN A 84 -12.83 -24.41 10.80
CA GLN A 84 -13.48 -24.43 12.12
C GLN A 84 -12.87 -25.50 13.03
N ASN A 85 -12.55 -26.68 12.49
CA ASN A 85 -11.86 -27.73 13.22
C ASN A 85 -10.42 -27.33 13.59
N VAL A 86 -9.66 -26.75 12.65
CA VAL A 86 -8.29 -26.28 12.91
C VAL A 86 -8.26 -25.20 14.01
N PHE A 87 -9.15 -24.21 13.94
CA PHE A 87 -9.24 -23.15 14.95
C PHE A 87 -9.70 -23.68 16.32
N SER A 88 -10.71 -24.56 16.37
CA SER A 88 -11.19 -25.12 17.63
C SER A 88 -10.18 -26.04 18.31
N LEU A 89 -9.40 -26.82 17.55
CA LEU A 89 -8.29 -27.63 18.05
C LEU A 89 -7.15 -26.77 18.60
N ALA A 90 -6.81 -25.68 17.92
CA ALA A 90 -5.75 -24.76 18.36
C ALA A 90 -6.11 -24.08 19.69
N VAL A 91 -7.38 -23.67 19.86
CA VAL A 91 -7.89 -23.08 21.11
C VAL A 91 -7.84 -24.09 22.26
N LYS A 92 -8.27 -25.34 22.04
CA LYS A 92 -8.22 -26.39 23.08
C LYS A 92 -6.79 -26.72 23.52
N ARG A 93 -5.82 -26.70 22.59
CA ARG A 93 -4.40 -26.94 22.89
C ARG A 93 -3.74 -25.78 23.66
N GLY A 94 -4.19 -24.55 23.45
CA GLY A 94 -3.75 -23.39 24.22
C GLY A 94 -4.27 -23.39 25.66
N MET A 95 -5.45 -23.96 25.91
CA MET A 95 -6.04 -24.09 27.25
C MET A 95 -5.52 -25.29 28.06
N ALA A 96 -4.86 -26.26 27.42
CA ALA A 96 -4.26 -27.42 28.10
C ALA A 96 -2.83 -27.17 28.63
N LYS A 97 -2.34 -25.92 28.53
CA LYS A 97 -1.11 -25.44 29.17
C LYS A 97 -1.46 -24.33 30.16
N ALA A 98 -2.03 -24.70 31.29
CA ALA A 98 -2.11 -23.91 32.51
C ALA A 98 -1.87 -24.85 33.70
#